data_AF-A0A1E7FW29-F1
#
_entry.id   AF-A0A1E7FW29-F1
#
_cell.length_a   1.000
_cell.length_b   1.000
_cell.length_c   1.000
_cell.angle_alpha   90.00
_cell.angle_beta   90.00
_cell.angle_gamma   90.00
#
_symmetry.space_group_name_H-M   'P 1'
#
loop_
_entity.id
_entity.type
_entity.pdbx_description
1 polymer ?
#
loop_
_entity_poly.entity_id
_entity_poly.type
_entity_poly.pdbx_seq_one_letter_code
_entity_poly.pdbx_strand_id
1 'polypeptide(L)'
;TIVDVASADENFSILVDAVVYTGLAETLSSAGPFTVFAPTNDVWTKALTNPDDITVLDADTLKEILLYHTVSGTYTAADITDGLTLTTVQGETIEFSIDGDVVMINDDVMITGTDILASNGVIHTIDGILFPQA
;
A
#
# COMPACT_ATOMS: atom_id res chain seq x y z
N THR A 1 11.78 2.78 9.52
CA THR A 1 10.31 2.92 9.40
C THR A 1 9.87 2.45 8.04
N ILE A 2 8.56 2.36 7.77
CA ILE A 2 8.02 2.01 6.45
C ILE A 2 8.60 2.96 5.38
N VAL A 3 8.70 4.25 5.69
CA VAL A 3 9.30 5.25 4.80
C VAL A 3 10.79 4.99 4.55
N ASP A 4 11.57 4.62 5.58
CA ASP A 4 12.98 4.28 5.41
C ASP A 4 13.17 3.03 4.53
N VAL A 5 12.34 2.00 4.72
CA VAL A 5 12.41 0.77 3.92
C VAL A 5 12.02 1.06 2.47
N ALA A 6 10.94 1.82 2.25
CA ALA A 6 10.52 2.23 0.92
C ALA A 6 11.56 3.13 0.24
N SER A 7 12.24 4.02 0.98
CA SER A 7 13.29 4.88 0.42
C SER A 7 14.60 4.15 0.12
N ALA A 8 14.84 3.01 0.77
CA ALA A 8 16.02 2.19 0.52
C ALA A 8 15.87 1.27 -0.71
N ASP A 9 14.63 1.05 -1.17
CA ASP A 9 14.33 0.23 -2.33
C ASP A 9 13.97 1.10 -3.54
N GLU A 10 14.74 0.96 -4.62
CA GLU A 10 14.51 1.73 -5.84
C GLU A 10 13.14 1.44 -6.48
N ASN A 11 12.50 0.30 -6.18
CA ASN A 11 11.19 -0.07 -6.72
C ASN A 11 10.02 0.67 -6.05
N PHE A 12 10.25 1.39 -4.95
CA PHE A 12 9.22 2.16 -4.24
C PHE A 12 9.46 3.68 -4.32
N SER A 13 10.36 4.15 -5.19
CA SER A 13 10.67 5.58 -5.31
C SER A 13 9.41 6.42 -5.60
N ILE A 14 8.52 5.96 -6.48
CA ILE A 14 7.27 6.68 -6.80
C ILE A 14 6.34 6.74 -5.57
N LEU A 15 6.28 5.67 -4.78
CA LEU A 15 5.52 5.65 -3.53
C LEU A 15 6.08 6.66 -2.53
N VAL A 16 7.40 6.75 -2.40
CA VAL A 16 8.06 7.71 -1.50
C VAL A 16 7.74 9.14 -1.93
N ASP A 17 7.82 9.45 -3.23
CA ASP A 17 7.45 10.76 -3.76
C ASP A 17 5.96 11.08 -3.47
N ALA A 18 5.06 10.12 -3.63
CA ALA A 18 3.65 10.26 -3.29
C ALA A 18 3.42 10.54 -1.80
N VAL A 19 4.11 9.81 -0.92
CA VAL A 19 4.03 9.98 0.53
C VAL A 19 4.58 11.33 0.98
N VAL A 20 5.64 11.81 0.34
CA VAL A 20 6.20 13.15 0.58
C VAL A 20 5.25 14.24 0.08
N TYR A 21 4.70 14.08 -1.12
CA TYR A 21 3.78 15.04 -1.75
C TYR A 21 2.48 15.21 -0.96
N THR A 22 1.94 14.13 -0.40
CA THR A 22 0.71 14.13 0.42
C THR A 22 0.95 14.53 1.89
N GLY A 23 2.21 14.66 2.31
CA GLY A 23 2.56 14.92 3.71
C GLY A 23 2.28 13.75 4.65
N LEU A 24 2.12 12.52 4.13
CA LEU A 24 1.91 11.33 4.95
C LEU A 24 3.20 10.74 5.53
N ALA A 25 4.37 11.25 5.12
CA ALA A 25 5.66 10.75 5.60
C ALA A 25 5.76 10.72 7.14
N GLU A 26 5.27 11.76 7.82
CA GLU A 26 5.26 11.79 9.30
C GLU A 26 4.26 10.79 9.89
N THR A 27 3.13 10.57 9.23
CA THR A 27 2.10 9.62 9.67
C THR A 27 2.57 8.17 9.53
N LEU A 28 3.12 7.82 8.36
CA LEU A 28 3.68 6.49 8.07
C LEU A 28 5.02 6.23 8.77
N SER A 29 5.66 7.26 9.32
CA SER A 29 6.84 7.14 10.20
C SER A 29 6.47 7.10 11.68
N SER A 30 5.18 7.25 12.03
CA SER A 30 4.71 7.23 13.41
C SER A 30 4.87 5.84 14.05
N ALA A 31 4.83 5.80 15.39
CA ALA A 31 5.18 4.64 16.21
C ALA A 31 4.18 3.46 16.16
N GLY A 32 3.06 3.60 15.44
CA GLY A 32 2.06 2.55 15.35
C GLY A 32 2.59 1.35 14.56
N PRO A 33 2.11 0.12 14.82
CA PRO A 33 2.20 -0.93 13.82
C PRO A 33 1.25 -0.60 12.67
N PHE A 34 1.78 -0.48 11.46
CA PHE A 34 1.00 -0.35 10.24
C PHE A 34 1.31 -1.48 9.27
N THR A 35 0.32 -1.85 8.47
CA THR A 35 0.52 -2.75 7.33
C THR A 35 0.23 -1.96 6.07
N VAL A 36 1.24 -1.80 5.22
CA VAL A 36 1.13 -1.01 3.98
C VAL A 36 1.23 -1.94 2.79
N PHE A 37 0.22 -1.87 1.92
CA PHE A 37 0.22 -2.53 0.63
C PHE A 37 0.85 -1.58 -0.38
N ALA A 38 2.10 -1.82 -0.75
CA ALA A 38 2.91 -0.92 -1.56
C ALA A 38 2.98 -1.41 -3.02
N PRO A 39 2.41 -0.66 -3.98
CA PRO A 39 2.63 -0.95 -5.40
C PRO A 39 4.06 -0.61 -5.81
N THR A 40 4.65 -1.42 -6.70
CA THR A 40 5.98 -1.14 -7.28
C THR A 40 5.90 -0.03 -8.34
N ASN A 41 7.04 0.54 -8.69
CA ASN A 41 7.14 1.54 -9.75
C ASN A 41 6.54 1.06 -11.09
N ASP A 42 6.65 -0.23 -11.42
CA ASP A 42 6.02 -0.83 -12.61
C ASP A 42 4.50 -0.72 -12.58
N VAL A 43 3.89 -0.88 -11.39
CA VAL A 43 2.45 -0.76 -11.20
C VAL A 43 2.00 0.69 -11.38
N TRP A 44 2.73 1.63 -10.75
CA TRP A 44 2.50 3.06 -10.94
C TRP A 44 2.63 3.47 -12.40
N THR A 45 3.61 2.93 -13.12
CA THR A 45 3.82 3.20 -14.55
C THR A 45 2.72 2.65 -15.45
N LYS A 46 2.08 1.55 -15.06
CA LYS A 46 0.93 1.00 -15.78
C LYS A 46 -0.36 1.74 -15.45
N ALA A 47 -0.53 2.16 -14.20
CA ALA A 47 -1.73 2.83 -13.73
C ALA A 47 -1.77 4.31 -14.15
N LEU A 48 -0.63 4.99 -14.15
CA LEU A 48 -0.51 6.39 -14.58
C LEU A 48 -0.07 6.44 -16.05
N THR A 49 -0.79 7.23 -16.85
CA THR A 49 -0.37 7.55 -18.23
C THR A 49 1.01 8.23 -18.26
N ASN A 50 1.40 8.88 -17.14
CA ASN A 50 2.73 9.42 -16.91
C ASN A 50 3.23 9.03 -15.49
N PRO A 51 4.16 8.06 -15.36
CA PRO A 51 4.64 7.57 -14.06
C PRO A 51 5.30 8.64 -13.18
N ASP A 52 5.96 9.62 -13.78
CA ASP A 52 6.68 10.69 -13.08
C ASP A 52 5.74 11.83 -12.64
N ASP A 53 4.47 11.78 -13.01
CA ASP A 53 3.49 12.81 -12.70
C ASP A 53 2.42 12.30 -11.74
N ILE A 54 2.87 12.09 -10.51
CA ILE A 54 2.00 11.85 -9.34
C ILE A 54 1.01 12.99 -9.10
N THR A 55 1.26 14.18 -9.67
CA THR A 55 0.39 15.37 -9.58
C THR A 55 -0.81 15.33 -10.52
N VAL A 56 -0.92 14.30 -11.36
CA VAL A 56 -2.15 14.01 -12.12
C VAL A 56 -3.34 13.79 -11.17
N LEU A 57 -3.08 13.34 -9.95
CA LEU A 57 -4.07 13.23 -8.88
C LEU A 57 -3.88 14.39 -7.90
N ASP A 58 -5.00 15.00 -7.47
CA ASP A 58 -4.98 15.99 -6.40
C ASP A 58 -4.35 15.39 -5.13
N ALA A 59 -3.61 16.21 -4.37
CA ALA A 59 -2.89 15.75 -3.17
C ALA A 59 -3.83 15.11 -2.13
N ASP A 60 -5.06 15.61 -2.02
CA ASP A 60 -6.09 15.04 -1.14
C ASP A 60 -6.54 13.64 -1.63
N THR A 61 -6.81 13.48 -2.93
CA THR A 61 -7.17 12.19 -3.54
C THR A 61 -6.05 11.17 -3.36
N LEU A 62 -4.81 11.57 -3.63
CA LEU A 62 -3.67 10.69 -3.46
C LEU A 62 -3.46 10.30 -2.00
N LYS A 63 -3.71 11.23 -1.07
CA LYS A 63 -3.66 10.95 0.35
C LYS A 63 -4.70 9.89 0.73
N GLU A 64 -5.92 9.98 0.22
CA GLU A 64 -6.95 8.96 0.44
C GLU A 64 -6.55 7.60 -0.13
N ILE A 65 -5.98 7.57 -1.34
CA ILE A 65 -5.45 6.34 -1.95
C ILE A 65 -4.36 5.73 -1.05
N LEU A 66 -3.38 6.51 -0.59
CA LEU A 66 -2.31 6.00 0.28
C LEU A 66 -2.84 5.52 1.63
N LEU A 67 -3.85 6.19 2.19
CA LEU A 67 -4.53 5.74 3.41
C LEU A 67 -5.34 4.46 3.19
N TYR A 68 -5.90 4.26 1.99
CA TYR A 68 -6.59 3.03 1.61
C TYR A 68 -5.62 1.84 1.45
N HIS A 69 -4.39 2.10 1.00
CA HIS A 69 -3.30 1.11 1.00
C HIS A 69 -2.74 0.80 2.40
N THR A 70 -3.18 1.54 3.44
CA THR A 70 -2.65 1.38 4.79
C THR A 70 -3.72 0.79 5.71
N VAL A 71 -3.34 -0.21 6.49
CA VAL A 71 -4.17 -0.79 7.54
C VAL A 71 -3.49 -0.60 8.90
N SER A 72 -4.28 -0.32 9.94
CA SER A 72 -3.77 -0.24 11.31
C SER A 72 -3.56 -1.64 11.89
N GLY A 73 -2.34 -1.91 12.37
CA GLY A 73 -1.94 -3.23 12.87
C GLY A 73 -0.81 -3.84 12.06
N THR A 74 -0.25 -4.93 12.57
CA THR A 74 0.75 -5.76 11.89
C THR A 74 0.05 -7.01 11.43
N TYR A 75 -0.12 -7.16 10.11
CA TYR A 75 -0.64 -8.37 9.49
C TYR A 75 0.47 -8.95 8.62
N THR A 76 0.97 -10.11 8.98
CA THR A 76 1.91 -10.88 8.15
C THR A 76 1.15 -11.74 7.15
N ALA A 77 1.83 -12.33 6.18
CA ALA A 77 1.19 -13.29 5.27
C ALA A 77 0.51 -14.45 6.01
N ALA A 78 1.04 -14.83 7.18
CA ALA A 78 0.44 -15.88 8.02
C ALA A 78 -0.87 -15.45 8.70
N ASP A 79 -1.08 -14.14 8.88
CA ASP A 79 -2.32 -13.58 9.43
C ASP A 79 -3.38 -13.37 8.33
N ILE A 80 -2.97 -13.29 7.05
CA ILE A 80 -3.87 -13.13 5.92
C ILE A 80 -4.49 -14.48 5.59
N THR A 81 -5.81 -14.59 5.78
CA THR A 81 -6.60 -15.78 5.46
C THR A 81 -7.65 -15.47 4.40
N ASP A 82 -8.10 -16.51 3.69
CA ASP A 82 -9.20 -16.40 2.72
C ASP A 82 -10.47 -15.85 3.39
N GLY A 83 -11.08 -14.84 2.77
CA GLY A 83 -12.24 -14.10 3.29
C GLY A 83 -11.93 -13.17 4.46
N LEU A 84 -10.66 -12.89 4.76
CA LEU A 84 -10.30 -11.89 5.75
C LEU A 84 -10.70 -10.51 5.25
N THR A 85 -11.30 -9.69 6.11
CA THR A 85 -11.59 -8.29 5.82
C THR A 85 -10.86 -7.40 6.80
N LEU A 86 -10.18 -6.37 6.30
CA LEU A 86 -9.45 -5.41 7.11
C LEU A 86 -9.95 -3.99 6.82
N THR A 87 -10.15 -3.20 7.86
CA THR A 87 -10.48 -1.78 7.72
C THR A 87 -9.22 -0.97 7.52
N THR A 88 -9.15 -0.25 6.40
CA THR A 88 -8.05 0.64 6.05
C THR A 88 -8.08 1.90 6.93
N VAL A 89 -6.97 2.65 6.94
CA VAL A 89 -6.90 3.92 7.69
C VAL A 89 -7.81 4.98 7.06
N GLN A 90 -8.10 4.88 5.76
CA GLN A 90 -9.07 5.73 5.08
C GLN A 90 -10.50 5.52 5.64
N GLY A 91 -10.83 4.29 6.05
CA GLY A 91 -12.10 3.94 6.70
C GLY A 91 -12.90 2.85 5.98
N GLU A 92 -12.65 2.67 4.68
CA GLU A 92 -13.21 1.55 3.90
C GLU A 92 -12.50 0.23 4.19
N THR A 93 -13.17 -0.89 3.87
CA THR A 93 -12.62 -2.24 4.06
C THR A 93 -12.02 -2.78 2.78
N ILE A 94 -10.96 -3.56 2.93
CA ILE A 94 -10.40 -4.42 1.89
C ILE A 94 -10.68 -5.88 2.25
N GLU A 95 -10.99 -6.70 1.25
CA GLU A 95 -11.19 -8.14 1.39
C GLU A 95 -10.00 -8.90 0.79
N PHE A 96 -9.56 -9.96 1.46
CA PHE A 96 -8.51 -10.85 0.98
C PHE A 96 -9.10 -12.16 0.51
N SER A 97 -8.73 -12.56 -0.71
CA SER A 97 -9.11 -13.84 -1.30
C SER A 97 -7.85 -14.65 -1.57
N ILE A 98 -7.85 -15.94 -1.24
CA ILE A 98 -6.71 -16.82 -1.49
C ILE A 98 -7.10 -17.90 -2.50
N ASP A 99 -6.51 -17.85 -3.69
CA ASP A 99 -6.64 -18.88 -4.73
C ASP A 99 -5.33 -19.66 -4.88
N GLY A 100 -5.25 -20.79 -4.16
CA GLY A 100 -4.02 -21.59 -4.09
C GLY A 100 -2.90 -20.87 -3.35
N ASP A 101 -1.84 -20.52 -4.09
CA ASP A 101 -0.69 -19.75 -3.56
C ASP A 101 -0.82 -18.24 -3.85
N VAL A 102 -1.90 -17.82 -4.52
CA VAL A 102 -2.15 -16.43 -4.91
C VAL A 102 -3.04 -15.76 -3.88
N VAL A 103 -2.57 -14.64 -3.32
CA VAL A 103 -3.37 -13.78 -2.44
C VAL A 103 -3.81 -12.54 -3.22
N MET A 104 -5.11 -12.29 -3.26
CA MET A 104 -5.72 -11.14 -3.92
C MET A 104 -6.41 -10.23 -2.90
N ILE A 105 -6.47 -8.95 -3.23
CA ILE A 105 -7.15 -7.90 -2.49
C ILE A 105 -8.31 -7.41 -3.37
N ASN A 106 -9.53 -7.41 -2.83
CA ASN A 106 -10.77 -7.05 -3.51
C ASN A 106 -10.98 -7.81 -4.84
N ASP A 107 -10.47 -9.04 -4.96
CA ASP A 107 -10.48 -9.86 -6.19
C ASP A 107 -9.91 -9.17 -7.44
N ASP A 108 -9.12 -8.10 -7.27
CA ASP A 108 -8.60 -7.27 -8.38
C ASP A 108 -7.06 -7.17 -8.34
N VAL A 109 -6.49 -6.99 -7.15
CA VAL A 109 -5.05 -6.73 -6.99
C VAL A 109 -4.36 -7.90 -6.31
N MET A 110 -3.30 -8.42 -6.90
CA MET A 110 -2.52 -9.53 -6.34
C MET A 110 -1.37 -9.03 -5.47
N ILE A 111 -1.15 -9.72 -4.35
CA ILE A 111 0.04 -9.56 -3.52
C ILE A 111 1.19 -10.37 -4.15
N THR A 112 2.26 -9.67 -4.53
CA THR A 112 3.45 -10.25 -5.19
C THR A 112 4.63 -10.45 -4.26
N GLY A 113 4.66 -9.73 -3.15
CA GLY A 113 5.68 -9.86 -2.11
C GLY A 113 5.05 -9.67 -0.74
N THR A 114 5.48 -10.47 0.23
CA THR A 114 4.96 -10.38 1.60
C THR A 114 6.05 -10.25 2.63
N ASP A 115 5.66 -9.83 3.83
CA ASP A 115 6.49 -9.86 5.05
C ASP A 115 7.77 -9.01 4.96
N ILE A 116 7.72 -7.88 4.26
CA ILE A 116 8.80 -6.90 4.28
C ILE A 116 8.73 -6.15 5.62
N LEU A 117 9.59 -6.54 6.55
CA LEU A 117 9.58 -6.01 7.91
C LEU A 117 10.13 -4.58 7.96
N ALA A 118 9.33 -3.67 8.51
CA ALA A 118 9.72 -2.31 8.82
C ALA A 118 9.71 -2.07 10.34
N SER A 119 10.46 -1.09 10.81
CA SER A 119 10.59 -0.80 12.26
C SER A 119 9.26 -0.45 12.96
N ASN A 120 8.25 -0.03 12.19
CA ASN A 120 6.91 0.36 12.64
C ASN A 120 5.81 -0.36 11.85
N GLY A 121 6.08 -1.55 11.30
CA GLY A 121 5.05 -2.22 10.50
C GLY A 121 5.55 -3.31 9.57
N VAL A 122 4.68 -3.67 8.63
CA VAL A 122 4.94 -4.64 7.56
C VAL A 122 4.54 -4.01 6.23
N ILE A 123 5.33 -4.27 5.20
CA ILE A 123 5.01 -3.89 3.83
C ILE A 123 4.72 -5.17 3.04
N HIS A 124 3.63 -5.16 2.28
CA HIS A 124 3.31 -6.17 1.29
C HIS A 124 3.32 -5.52 -0.08
N THR A 125 4.01 -6.13 -1.03
CA THR A 125 4.09 -5.62 -2.40
C THR A 125 2.90 -6.10 -3.19
N ILE A 126 2.26 -5.21 -3.95
CA ILE A 126 1.09 -5.51 -4.76
C ILE A 126 1.34 -5.17 -6.24
N ASP A 127 0.62 -5.84 -7.16
CA ASP A 127 0.73 -5.64 -8.61
C ASP A 127 -0.30 -4.68 -9.21
N GLY A 128 -1.12 -4.04 -8.37
CA GLY A 128 -2.18 -3.10 -8.74
C GLY A 128 -2.27 -1.94 -7.75
N ILE A 129 -3.01 -0.89 -8.10
CA ILE A 129 -3.30 0.23 -7.20
C ILE A 129 -4.70 0.05 -6.64
N LEU A 130 -4.81 0.06 -5.33
CA LEU A 130 -6.10 0.03 -4.62
C LEU A 130 -6.73 1.43 -4.66
N PHE A 131 -7.90 1.52 -5.30
CA PHE A 131 -8.69 2.75 -5.32
C PHE A 131 -9.85 2.65 -4.32
N PRO A 132 -10.07 3.67 -3.47
CA PRO A 132 -11.30 3.75 -2.68
C PRO A 132 -12.52 3.83 -3.60
N GLN A 133 -13.64 3.19 -3.25
CA GLN A 133 -14.83 3.12 -4.10
C GLN A 133 -15.85 4.25 -3.82
N ALA A 134 -15.56 5.13 -2.85
CA ALA A 134 -16.44 6.19 -2.38
C ALA A 134 -16.35 7.50 -3.18
#